data_AF-A0A958B115-F1
#
_entry.id   AF-A0A958B115-F1
#
_cell.length_a   1.000
_cell.length_b   1.000
_cell.length_c   1.000
_cell.angle_alpha   90.00
_cell.angle_beta   90.00
_cell.angle_gamma   90.00
#
_symmetry.space_group_name_H-M   'P 1'
#
loop_
_entity.id
_entity.type
_entity.pdbx_description
1 polymer ?
#
loop_
_entity_poly.entity_id
_entity_poly.type
_entity_poly.pdbx_seq_one_letter_code
_entity_poly.pdbx_strand_id
1 'polypeptide(L)'
;MTDKLAEFRMADAPLPERNRLWPLYGAGFENLGLDGKPIDVPFPTYGPDELLVRHDACGLCFSDIKVIKLGEEHPRIYRDMKANPITLGHEIAMTVVGVGENL
;
A
#
# COMPACT_ATOMS: atom_id res chain seq x y z
N MET A 1 -17.52 -26.13 -7.77
CA MET A 1 -16.31 -25.31 -7.63
C MET A 1 -16.68 -23.93 -8.13
N THR A 2 -16.59 -22.92 -7.28
CA THR A 2 -16.64 -21.55 -7.77
C THR A 2 -15.37 -21.26 -8.58
N ASP A 3 -15.53 -20.46 -9.62
CA ASP A 3 -14.42 -19.99 -10.44
C ASP A 3 -13.70 -18.88 -9.67
N LYS A 4 -12.55 -19.23 -9.06
CA LYS A 4 -11.72 -18.30 -8.29
C LYS A 4 -11.29 -17.07 -9.08
N LEU A 5 -11.11 -17.21 -10.40
CA LEU A 5 -10.74 -16.08 -11.26
C LEU A 5 -11.93 -15.15 -11.44
N ALA A 6 -13.14 -15.70 -11.60
CA ALA A 6 -14.36 -14.90 -11.63
C ALA A 6 -14.58 -14.18 -10.30
N GLU A 7 -14.48 -14.86 -9.16
CA GLU A 7 -14.59 -14.24 -7.82
C GLU A 7 -13.59 -13.09 -7.63
N PHE A 8 -12.32 -13.33 -7.99
CA PHE A 8 -11.28 -12.31 -7.93
C PHE A 8 -11.62 -11.08 -8.78
N ARG A 9 -12.07 -11.30 -10.03
CA ARG A 9 -12.42 -10.21 -10.96
C ARG A 9 -13.67 -9.43 -10.54
N MET A 10 -14.64 -10.09 -9.90
CA MET A 10 -15.85 -9.43 -9.40
C MET A 10 -15.55 -8.48 -8.24
N ALA A 11 -14.61 -8.86 -7.35
CA ALA A 11 -14.13 -8.01 -6.27
C ALA A 11 -15.23 -7.45 -5.33
N ASP A 12 -16.35 -8.18 -5.20
CA ASP A 12 -17.54 -7.83 -4.43
C ASP A 12 -17.65 -8.58 -3.09
N ALA A 13 -16.60 -9.33 -2.72
CA ALA A 13 -16.52 -9.99 -1.44
C ALA A 13 -16.52 -8.95 -0.29
N PRO A 14 -17.02 -9.31 0.91
CA PRO A 14 -16.99 -8.42 2.07
C PRO A 14 -15.58 -7.90 2.34
N LEU A 15 -15.48 -6.60 2.62
CA LEU A 15 -14.20 -5.96 2.95
C LEU A 15 -13.65 -6.54 4.27
N PRO A 16 -12.33 -6.81 4.35
CA PRO A 16 -11.71 -7.32 5.57
C PRO A 16 -11.63 -6.25 6.65
N GLU A 17 -11.52 -6.65 7.91
CA GLU A 17 -11.34 -5.71 9.04
C GLU A 17 -9.95 -5.06 9.08
N ARG A 18 -8.97 -5.70 8.42
CA ARG A 18 -7.56 -5.29 8.42
C ARG A 18 -6.99 -5.28 7.01
N ASN A 19 -6.02 -4.41 6.79
CA ASN A 19 -5.17 -4.40 5.62
C ASN A 19 -3.72 -4.70 6.02
N ARG A 20 -2.87 -5.01 5.04
CA ARG A 20 -1.46 -5.30 5.25
C ARG A 20 -0.60 -4.37 4.42
N LEU A 21 0.46 -3.83 5.03
CA LEU A 21 1.42 -2.99 4.33
C LEU A 21 2.85 -3.27 4.79
N TRP A 22 3.81 -2.90 3.94
CA TRP A 22 5.23 -2.86 4.26
C TRP A 22 5.64 -1.39 4.46
N PRO A 23 5.69 -0.91 5.71
CA PRO A 23 6.15 0.43 6.00
C PRO A 23 7.69 0.49 5.89
N LEU A 24 8.21 1.64 5.47
CA LEU A 24 9.63 1.95 5.52
C LEU A 24 9.87 2.98 6.62
N TYR A 25 10.68 2.62 7.61
CA TYR A 25 10.95 3.41 8.81
C TYR A 25 12.23 4.27 8.74
N GLY A 26 12.95 4.21 7.63
CA GLY A 26 14.20 4.94 7.42
C GLY A 26 14.96 4.43 6.20
N ALA A 27 16.21 4.84 6.05
CA ALA A 27 17.10 4.34 5.00
C ALA A 27 17.54 2.89 5.27
N GLY A 28 17.67 2.07 4.23
CA GLY A 28 18.13 0.69 4.31
C GLY A 28 17.00 -0.36 4.30
N PHE A 29 17.30 -1.56 3.81
CA PHE A 29 16.34 -2.67 3.74
C PHE A 29 15.99 -3.23 5.13
N GLU A 30 16.88 -3.05 6.11
CA GLU A 30 16.65 -3.36 7.51
C GLU A 30 15.51 -2.55 8.13
N ASN A 31 15.17 -1.40 7.53
CA ASN A 31 14.06 -0.54 7.96
C ASN A 31 12.79 -0.76 7.15
N LEU A 32 12.77 -1.71 6.21
CA LEU A 32 11.59 -2.09 5.43
C LEU A 32 10.84 -3.19 6.19
N GLY A 33 9.61 -2.90 6.61
CA GLY A 33 8.82 -3.81 7.44
C GLY A 33 9.14 -3.67 8.92
N LEU A 34 8.46 -4.49 9.72
CA LEU A 34 8.83 -4.78 11.10
C LEU A 34 9.48 -6.16 11.12
N ASP A 35 10.76 -6.25 11.47
CA ASP A 35 11.56 -7.48 11.41
C ASP A 35 11.53 -8.16 10.02
N GLY A 36 11.57 -7.36 8.96
CA GLY A 36 11.50 -7.85 7.57
C GLY A 36 10.16 -8.51 7.24
N LYS A 37 9.08 -8.07 7.90
CA LYS A 37 7.71 -8.55 7.65
C LYS A 37 6.76 -7.37 7.46
N PRO A 38 5.65 -7.58 6.72
CA PRO A 38 4.58 -6.60 6.71
C PRO A 38 3.89 -6.53 8.08
N ILE A 39 3.19 -5.43 8.30
CA ILE A 39 2.32 -5.25 9.47
C ILE A 39 0.86 -5.29 9.05
N ASP A 40 -0.01 -5.74 9.96
CA ASP A 40 -1.45 -5.61 9.79
C ASP A 40 -1.91 -4.27 10.39
N VAL A 41 -2.66 -3.50 9.62
CA VAL A 41 -3.25 -2.20 10.01
C VAL A 41 -4.77 -2.28 9.91
N PRO A 42 -5.53 -1.40 10.58
CA PRO A 42 -6.96 -1.28 10.33
C PRO A 42 -7.25 -1.06 8.84
N PHE A 43 -8.37 -1.61 8.36
CA PHE A 43 -8.80 -1.34 6.99
C PHE A 43 -9.02 0.19 6.79
N PRO A 44 -8.54 0.80 5.69
CA PRO A 44 -8.64 2.24 5.52
C PRO A 44 -10.09 2.67 5.33
N THR A 45 -10.39 3.88 5.79
CA THR A 45 -11.61 4.59 5.37
C THR A 45 -11.26 5.48 4.18
N TYR A 46 -12.24 5.76 3.33
CA TYR A 46 -12.09 6.65 2.18
C TYR A 46 -13.16 7.74 2.23
N GLY A 47 -12.78 8.94 1.84
CA GLY A 47 -13.63 10.12 1.81
C GLY A 47 -14.53 10.21 0.58
N PRO A 48 -15.37 11.26 0.50
CA PRO A 48 -16.32 11.45 -0.58
C PRO A 48 -15.66 11.68 -1.95
N ASP A 49 -14.42 12.15 -1.99
CA ASP A 49 -13.66 12.42 -3.22
C ASP A 49 -12.53 11.39 -3.45
N GLU A 50 -12.62 10.20 -2.84
CA GLU A 50 -11.57 9.18 -2.87
C GLU A 50 -12.06 7.84 -3.45
N LEU A 51 -11.12 7.08 -4.02
CA LEU A 51 -11.34 5.69 -4.42
C LEU A 51 -10.71 4.75 -3.40
N LEU A 52 -11.45 3.72 -3.02
CA LEU A 52 -10.89 2.55 -2.37
C LEU A 52 -10.54 1.51 -3.42
N VAL A 53 -9.28 1.05 -3.42
CA VAL A 53 -8.77 0.13 -4.42
C VAL A 53 -8.16 -1.12 -3.79
N ARG A 54 -8.43 -2.27 -4.39
CA ARG A 54 -7.70 -3.51 -4.11
C ARG A 54 -6.48 -3.54 -5.03
N HIS A 55 -5.30 -3.61 -4.42
CA HIS A 55 -4.05 -3.80 -5.14
C HIS A 55 -3.96 -5.25 -5.61
N ASP A 56 -3.98 -5.47 -6.93
CA ASP A 56 -3.92 -6.78 -7.54
C ASP A 56 -2.47 -7.18 -7.87
N ALA A 57 -1.65 -6.20 -8.25
CA ALA A 57 -0.20 -6.32 -8.39
C ALA A 57 0.49 -4.97 -8.13
N CYS A 58 1.75 -5.03 -7.68
CA CYS A 58 2.62 -3.86 -7.52
C CYS A 58 3.93 -4.12 -8.27
N GLY A 59 4.31 -3.19 -9.14
CA GLY A 59 5.63 -3.14 -9.76
C GLY A 59 6.71 -2.76 -8.75
N LEU A 60 7.92 -3.23 -8.99
CA LEU A 60 9.12 -2.81 -8.27
C LEU A 60 10.05 -2.12 -9.27
N CYS A 61 10.30 -0.84 -9.03
CA CYS A 61 11.11 -0.03 -9.92
C CYS A 61 12.36 0.51 -9.23
N PHE A 62 13.25 1.11 -10.02
CA PHE A 62 14.46 1.71 -9.49
C PHE A 62 14.16 2.87 -8.51
N SER A 63 12.99 3.51 -8.62
CA SER A 63 12.61 4.58 -7.69
C SER A 63 12.33 4.05 -6.28
N ASP A 64 11.74 2.86 -6.14
CA ASP A 64 11.53 2.25 -4.83
C ASP A 64 12.87 1.95 -4.15
N ILE A 65 13.86 1.44 -4.91
CA ILE A 65 15.21 1.20 -4.40
C ILE A 65 15.87 2.52 -3.96
N LYS A 66 15.67 3.61 -4.70
CA LYS A 66 16.21 4.93 -4.30
C LYS A 66 15.61 5.39 -2.97
N VAL A 67 14.30 5.26 -2.79
CA VAL A 67 13.62 5.64 -1.54
C VAL A 67 14.10 4.76 -0.39
N ILE A 68 14.17 3.44 -0.58
CA ILE A 68 14.70 2.52 0.44
C ILE A 68 16.12 2.90 0.82
N LYS A 69 17.01 3.16 -0.15
CA LYS A 69 18.42 3.46 0.16
C LYS A 69 18.64 4.83 0.82
N LEU A 70 17.87 5.85 0.43
CA LEU A 70 18.08 7.22 0.90
C LEU A 70 17.25 7.55 2.15
N GLY A 71 16.10 6.89 2.35
CA GLY A 71 15.19 7.22 3.44
C GLY A 71 14.82 8.71 3.45
N GLU A 72 15.05 9.36 4.58
CA GLU A 72 14.80 10.80 4.79
C GLU A 72 15.70 11.72 3.97
N GLU A 73 16.84 11.24 3.47
CA GLU A 73 17.70 12.00 2.54
C GLU A 73 17.09 12.08 1.13
N HIS A 74 16.04 11.30 0.85
CA HIS A 74 15.35 11.35 -0.45
C HIS A 74 14.62 12.71 -0.60
N PRO A 75 14.81 13.47 -1.70
CA PRO A 75 14.24 14.81 -1.88
C PRO A 75 12.70 14.93 -1.91
N ARG A 76 11.97 13.85 -1.67
CA ARG A 76 10.50 13.82 -1.60
C ARG A 76 9.98 13.39 -0.24
N ILE A 77 10.87 13.12 0.71
CA ILE A 77 10.53 12.71 2.06
C ILE A 77 10.86 13.86 2.99
N TYR A 78 9.82 14.46 3.59
CA TYR A 78 9.92 15.65 4.43
C TYR A 78 9.35 15.40 5.82
N ARG A 79 9.44 14.15 6.30
CA ARG A 79 8.84 13.71 7.56
C ARG A 79 9.81 12.80 8.29
N ASP A 80 9.68 12.77 9.61
CA ASP A 80 10.31 11.74 10.45
C ASP A 80 9.71 10.38 10.10
N MET A 81 10.47 9.53 9.43
CA MET A 81 10.05 8.20 8.98
C MET A 81 9.98 7.19 10.12
N LYS A 82 10.72 7.41 11.21
CA LYS A 82 10.65 6.54 12.39
C LYS A 82 9.34 6.75 13.12
N ALA A 83 8.90 7.99 13.25
CA ALA A 83 7.61 8.33 13.85
C ALA A 83 6.44 8.15 12.87
N ASN A 84 6.64 8.48 11.59
CA ASN A 84 5.62 8.49 10.53
C ASN A 84 6.15 7.76 9.27
N PRO A 85 6.20 6.42 9.29
CA PRO A 85 6.76 5.66 8.18
C PRO A 85 5.97 5.87 6.89
N ILE A 86 6.63 5.62 5.76
CA ILE A 86 5.99 5.70 4.45
C ILE A 86 5.66 4.29 3.93
N THR A 87 4.66 4.21 3.06
CA THR A 87 4.38 2.98 2.29
C THR A 87 4.89 3.19 0.86
N LEU A 88 5.66 2.24 0.36
CA LEU A 88 6.21 2.23 -1.01
C LEU A 88 5.19 1.61 -1.98
N GLY A 89 5.52 1.59 -3.28
CA GLY A 89 4.71 0.96 -4.33
C GLY A 89 3.92 1.98 -5.15
N HIS A 90 4.61 2.58 -6.12
CA HIS A 90 4.08 3.69 -6.93
C HIS A 90 3.52 3.25 -8.30
N GLU A 91 3.64 1.96 -8.61
CA GLU A 91 3.24 1.36 -9.88
C GLU A 91 2.35 0.16 -9.60
N ILE A 92 1.04 0.28 -9.85
CA ILE A 92 0.06 -0.70 -9.39
C ILE A 92 -0.91 -1.09 -10.51
N ALA A 93 -1.31 -2.36 -10.51
CA ALA A 93 -2.53 -2.82 -11.16
C ALA A 93 -3.55 -3.06 -10.05
N MET A 94 -4.77 -2.55 -10.23
CA MET A 94 -5.75 -2.47 -9.16
C MET A 94 -7.18 -2.62 -9.67
N THR A 95 -8.06 -3.02 -8.76
CA THR A 95 -9.52 -3.03 -8.94
C THR A 95 -10.14 -2.01 -7.99
N VAL A 96 -11.02 -1.14 -8.49
CA VAL A 96 -11.78 -0.22 -7.65
C VAL A 96 -12.87 -1.00 -6.90
N VAL A 97 -12.91 -0.87 -5.58
CA VAL A 97 -13.84 -1.59 -4.69
C VAL A 97 -14.66 -0.66 -3.79
N GLY A 98 -14.45 0.65 -3.90
CA GLY A 98 -15.28 1.68 -3.28
C GLY A 98 -15.06 3.01 -3.97
N VAL A 99 -16.11 3.81 -4.07
CA VAL A 99 -16.13 5.11 -4.73
C VAL A 99 -16.81 6.10 -3.79
N GLY A 100 -16.13 7.19 -3.46
CA GLY A 100 -16.72 8.26 -2.68
C GLY A 100 -17.91 8.91 -3.41
N GLU A 101 -18.85 9.45 -2.64
CA GLU A 101 -20.13 9.96 -3.16
C GLU A 101 -20.03 11.12 -4.18
N ASN A 102 -18.86 11.78 -4.28
CA ASN A 102 -18.63 12.90 -5.19
C ASN A 102 -17.84 12.52 -6.46
N LEU A 103 -17.50 11.23 -6.67
CA LEU A 103 -16.72 10.74 -7.83
C LEU A 103 -17.56 10.02 -8.88
#